data_AF-L9W016-F1
#
_entry.id   AF-L9W016-F1
#
_cell.length_a   1.000
_cell.length_b   1.000
_cell.length_c   1.000
_cell.angle_alpha   90.00
_cell.angle_beta   90.00
_cell.angle_gamma   90.00
#
_symmetry.space_group_name_H-M   'P 1'
#
loop_
_entity.id
_entity.type
_entity.pdbx_description
1 polymer ?
#
loop_
_entity_poly.entity_id
_entity_poly.type
_entity_poly.pdbx_seq_one_letter_code
_entity_poly.pdbx_strand_id
1 'polypeptide(L)'
;MGLSVGVTSSAVSGLIIGAVLATAIAAVDHDRLRGPLIGGGVLLIVTATAIGLPAHLVRTGEQISAAIVIAGILVGLGIARFRIDAVGNGAVSRAIAWVARVGILLGVVALLVSIVALDVGELAESAVVGGSFEPLITPTTGSEGVLGFVVLSWLTLGSLWLVAAVLPPEDIFDSPQRDHYQRVVSGFVRIVTLVLGGSGIAIVVAFVLGTEMGLEPQVIGTAIDTLVGSSDIRAVLLRILVGAVVLTVLIRLLRSAGPAVVYGRPAWLPSGLVITTLLLVSTVAGASLLNEGIRSLEFVSGHRVDGMTALVGQTGIGTFVVFFGVLAVGGTLLILPLLSGLGILPTYTAGPRLALLGLITAGIAGAAADAPSPVVFGTVVGAIIAWDVAEHGAELTADVGRTPAHREGELIHAGGALLTGGGVMIGLIAVNEFLFNVQIGEDGALTVVGLAVIAIVILAVLFRN
;
A
#
# COMPACT_ATOMS: atom_id res chain seq x y z
N MET A 1 -4.82 34.71 16.37
CA MET A 1 -6.02 33.90 16.65
C MET A 1 -6.33 32.85 15.58
N GLY A 2 -6.07 33.08 14.28
CA GLY A 2 -6.28 32.04 13.24
C GLY A 2 -5.37 30.80 13.35
N LEU A 3 -4.08 30.98 13.67
CA LEU A 3 -3.10 29.89 13.81
C LEU A 3 -3.42 28.93 14.97
N SER A 4 -3.92 29.42 16.11
CA SER A 4 -4.23 28.59 17.28
C SER A 4 -5.46 27.70 17.06
N VAL A 5 -6.42 28.13 16.25
CA VAL A 5 -7.61 27.34 15.90
C VAL A 5 -7.26 26.23 14.90
N GLY A 6 -6.39 26.51 13.93
CA GLY A 6 -5.92 25.52 12.95
C GLY A 6 -5.04 24.41 13.56
N VAL A 7 -4.19 24.76 14.53
CA VAL A 7 -3.32 23.80 15.23
C VAL A 7 -4.14 22.87 16.14
N THR A 8 -5.10 23.41 16.88
CA THR A 8 -5.97 22.60 17.76
C THR A 8 -6.88 21.67 16.95
N SER A 9 -7.46 22.14 15.84
CA SER A 9 -8.24 21.27 14.95
C SER A 9 -7.39 20.17 14.30
N SER A 10 -6.14 20.46 13.97
CA SER A 10 -5.20 19.49 13.41
C SER A 10 -4.84 18.39 14.41
N ALA A 11 -4.55 18.76 15.67
CA ALA A 11 -4.26 17.81 16.74
C ALA A 11 -5.47 16.90 17.05
N VAL A 12 -6.68 17.48 17.16
CA VAL A 12 -7.91 16.72 17.39
C VAL A 12 -8.21 15.77 16.23
N SER A 13 -8.04 16.23 14.99
CA SER A 13 -8.22 15.39 13.80
C SER A 13 -7.26 14.21 13.80
N GLY A 14 -5.98 14.45 14.11
CA GLY A 14 -4.98 13.39 14.23
C GLY A 14 -5.35 12.37 15.30
N LEU A 15 -5.73 12.82 16.50
CA LEU A 15 -6.15 11.94 17.60
C LEU A 15 -7.34 11.05 17.23
N ILE A 16 -8.37 11.64 16.60
CA ILE A 16 -9.55 10.90 16.14
C ILE A 16 -9.15 9.86 15.09
N ILE A 17 -8.36 10.25 14.10
CA ILE A 17 -7.87 9.34 13.04
C ILE A 17 -7.11 8.17 13.67
N GLY A 18 -6.18 8.44 14.59
CA GLY A 18 -5.39 7.41 15.28
C GLY A 18 -6.25 6.44 16.10
N ALA A 19 -7.22 6.95 16.85
CA ALA A 19 -8.11 6.13 17.68
C ALA A 19 -9.08 5.27 16.84
N VAL A 20 -9.63 5.85 15.76
CA VAL A 20 -10.49 5.09 14.83
C VAL A 20 -9.67 4.05 14.08
N LEU A 21 -8.41 4.35 13.71
CA LEU A 21 -7.51 3.40 13.08
C LEU A 21 -7.25 2.18 13.96
N ALA A 22 -6.92 2.38 15.24
CA ALA A 22 -6.76 1.28 16.21
C ALA A 22 -8.02 0.42 16.31
N THR A 23 -9.19 1.07 16.39
CA THR A 23 -10.49 0.40 16.50
C THR A 23 -10.80 -0.40 15.24
N ALA A 24 -10.50 0.14 14.06
CA ALA A 24 -10.71 -0.51 12.78
C ALA A 24 -9.82 -1.76 12.64
N ILE A 25 -8.53 -1.67 13.01
CA ILE A 25 -7.61 -2.80 13.00
C ILE A 25 -8.13 -3.93 13.90
N ALA A 26 -8.59 -3.63 15.10
CA ALA A 26 -9.15 -4.62 16.01
C ALA A 26 -10.52 -5.16 15.56
N ALA A 27 -11.35 -4.33 14.93
CA ALA A 27 -12.65 -4.77 14.42
C ALA A 27 -12.53 -5.76 13.25
N VAL A 28 -11.45 -5.68 12.46
CA VAL A 28 -11.15 -6.67 11.40
C VAL A 28 -10.92 -8.07 11.99
N ASP A 29 -10.53 -8.16 13.25
CA ASP A 29 -10.27 -9.43 13.94
C ASP A 29 -11.53 -10.19 14.38
N HIS A 30 -12.69 -9.55 14.40
CA HIS A 30 -13.89 -10.24 14.88
C HIS A 30 -14.35 -11.35 13.93
N ASP A 31 -14.55 -12.56 14.46
CA ASP A 31 -14.97 -13.77 13.72
C ASP A 31 -16.30 -13.65 12.94
N ARG A 32 -17.10 -12.61 13.22
CA ARG A 32 -18.39 -12.38 12.55
C ARG A 32 -18.19 -11.48 11.34
N LEU A 33 -18.81 -11.83 10.21
CA LEU A 33 -18.79 -11.11 8.92
C LEU A 33 -18.92 -9.57 9.02
N ARG A 34 -19.65 -9.06 10.02
CA ARG A 34 -19.80 -7.63 10.29
C ARG A 34 -18.49 -6.95 10.70
N GLY A 35 -17.62 -7.62 11.44
CA GLY A 35 -16.33 -7.10 11.91
C GLY A 35 -15.37 -6.78 10.76
N PRO A 36 -15.01 -7.75 9.90
CA PRO A 36 -14.15 -7.51 8.74
C PRO A 36 -14.76 -6.55 7.71
N LEU A 37 -16.09 -6.50 7.59
CA LEU A 37 -16.76 -5.60 6.66
C LEU A 37 -16.73 -4.15 7.13
N ILE A 38 -17.15 -3.89 8.38
CA ILE A 38 -17.18 -2.53 8.95
C ILE A 38 -15.75 -2.10 9.30
N GLY A 39 -15.01 -2.92 10.04
CA GLY A 39 -13.63 -2.68 10.42
C GLY A 39 -12.71 -2.53 9.21
N GLY A 40 -12.84 -3.41 8.21
CA GLY A 40 -12.02 -3.34 7.00
C GLY A 40 -12.34 -2.14 6.12
N GLY A 41 -13.62 -1.80 5.94
CA GLY A 41 -14.02 -0.59 5.22
C GLY A 41 -13.52 0.69 5.90
N VAL A 42 -13.71 0.80 7.23
CA VAL A 42 -13.20 1.92 8.03
C VAL A 42 -11.67 1.98 7.99
N LEU A 43 -10.98 0.83 8.05
CA LEU A 43 -9.53 0.75 7.96
C LEU A 43 -8.99 1.37 6.67
N LEU A 44 -9.59 1.06 5.52
CA LEU A 44 -9.18 1.63 4.23
C LEU A 44 -9.35 3.16 4.22
N ILE A 45 -10.52 3.65 4.63
CA ILE A 45 -10.84 5.09 4.62
C ILE A 45 -9.92 5.86 5.58
N VAL A 46 -9.75 5.35 6.80
CA VAL A 46 -9.00 6.03 7.85
C VAL A 46 -7.51 5.97 7.58
N THR A 47 -6.98 4.87 7.04
CA THR A 47 -5.56 4.82 6.63
C THR A 47 -5.29 5.74 5.45
N ALA A 48 -6.19 5.78 4.46
CA ALA A 48 -6.08 6.75 3.35
C ALA A 48 -6.13 8.20 3.86
N THR A 49 -6.98 8.49 4.84
CA THR A 49 -7.04 9.82 5.48
C THR A 49 -5.77 10.12 6.28
N ALA A 50 -5.23 9.14 7.01
CA ALA A 50 -4.00 9.27 7.80
C ALA A 50 -2.77 9.60 6.95
N ILE A 51 -2.76 9.20 5.67
CA ILE A 51 -1.70 9.51 4.70
C ILE A 51 -2.04 10.79 3.93
N GLY A 52 -3.26 10.87 3.41
CA GLY A 52 -3.70 11.92 2.50
C GLY A 52 -3.80 13.29 3.17
N LEU A 53 -4.27 13.37 4.42
CA LEU A 53 -4.43 14.63 5.12
C LEU A 53 -3.07 15.30 5.42
N PRO A 54 -2.07 14.63 6.03
CA PRO A 54 -0.74 15.23 6.18
C PRO A 54 -0.09 15.58 4.85
N ALA A 55 -0.20 14.73 3.83
CA ALA A 55 0.36 15.01 2.51
C ALA A 55 -0.27 16.26 1.86
N HIS A 56 -1.59 16.43 1.99
CA HIS A 56 -2.29 17.62 1.53
C HIS A 56 -1.80 18.89 2.26
N LEU A 57 -1.67 18.83 3.58
CA LEU A 57 -1.18 19.95 4.38
C LEU A 57 0.27 20.33 4.04
N VAL A 58 1.15 19.36 3.80
CA VAL A 58 2.52 19.64 3.32
C VAL A 58 2.48 20.35 1.96
N ARG A 59 1.61 19.90 1.04
CA ARG A 59 1.45 20.50 -0.28
C ARG A 59 0.95 21.94 -0.23
N THR A 60 0.05 22.27 0.70
CA THR A 60 -0.46 23.64 0.86
C THR A 60 0.47 24.55 1.66
N GLY A 61 1.68 24.07 2.01
CA GLY A 61 2.67 24.82 2.78
C GLY A 61 2.46 24.77 4.30
N GLU A 62 1.49 23.99 4.79
CA GLU A 62 1.16 23.82 6.20
C GLU A 62 1.94 22.65 6.85
N GLN A 63 3.27 22.69 6.73
CA GLN A 63 4.17 21.63 7.20
C GLN A 63 4.05 21.36 8.72
N ILE A 64 3.85 22.43 9.51
CA ILE A 64 3.63 22.36 10.95
C ILE A 64 2.30 21.65 11.26
N SER A 65 1.20 22.04 10.61
CA SER A 65 -0.10 21.38 10.77
C SER A 65 -0.01 19.90 10.42
N ALA A 66 0.71 19.55 9.34
CA ALA A 66 0.93 18.16 8.93
C ALA A 66 1.66 17.34 10.02
N ALA A 67 2.73 17.89 10.59
CA ALA A 67 3.48 17.26 11.67
C ALA A 67 2.61 17.06 12.93
N ILE A 68 1.74 18.02 13.25
CA ILE A 68 0.80 17.94 14.38
C ILE A 68 -0.30 16.90 14.14
N VAL A 69 -0.80 16.76 12.90
CA VAL A 69 -1.73 15.67 12.54
C VAL A 69 -1.05 14.32 12.70
N ILE A 70 0.18 14.15 12.19
CA ILE A 70 0.95 12.90 12.34
C ILE A 70 1.17 12.57 13.81
N ALA A 71 1.58 13.56 14.61
CA ALA A 71 1.73 13.42 16.05
C ALA A 71 0.42 12.97 16.71
N GLY A 72 -0.71 13.62 16.39
CA GLY A 72 -2.04 13.24 16.87
C GLY A 72 -2.42 11.81 16.49
N ILE A 73 -2.11 11.36 15.27
CA ILE A 73 -2.38 9.98 14.82
C ILE A 73 -1.60 8.98 15.68
N LEU A 74 -0.31 9.23 15.91
CA LEU A 74 0.54 8.36 16.73
C LEU A 74 0.04 8.29 18.18
N VAL A 75 -0.34 9.44 18.76
CA VAL A 75 -0.90 9.50 20.12
C VAL A 75 -2.25 8.78 20.19
N GLY A 76 -3.15 9.03 19.24
CA GLY A 76 -4.47 8.38 19.21
C GLY A 76 -4.37 6.87 19.05
N LEU A 77 -3.48 6.40 18.17
CA LEU A 77 -3.18 4.99 17.97
C LEU A 77 -2.58 4.36 19.23
N GLY A 78 -1.61 5.04 19.87
CA GLY A 78 -0.97 4.60 21.10
C GLY A 78 -1.93 4.51 22.29
N ILE A 79 -2.79 5.52 22.48
CA ILE A 79 -3.78 5.56 23.57
C ILE A 79 -4.85 4.48 23.37
N ALA A 80 -5.41 4.37 22.17
CA ALA A 80 -6.48 3.41 21.89
C ALA A 80 -6.01 1.95 22.10
N ARG A 81 -4.72 1.69 21.89
CA ARG A 81 -4.11 0.38 22.14
C ARG A 81 -4.20 -0.09 23.59
N PHE A 82 -4.23 0.80 24.58
CA PHE A 82 -4.37 0.40 25.99
C PHE A 82 -5.73 -0.24 26.29
N ARG A 83 -6.73 -0.01 25.44
CA ARG A 83 -8.09 -0.52 25.61
C ARG A 83 -8.46 -1.56 24.57
N ILE A 84 -7.77 -1.56 23.43
CA ILE A 84 -8.10 -2.34 22.24
C ILE A 84 -6.86 -3.11 21.82
N ASP A 85 -6.96 -4.43 21.72
CA ASP A 85 -5.86 -5.33 21.32
C ASP A 85 -5.54 -5.22 19.82
N ALA A 86 -5.28 -4.00 19.34
CA ALA A 86 -5.09 -3.69 17.92
C ALA A 86 -3.71 -4.16 17.40
N VAL A 87 -2.78 -4.55 18.28
CA VAL A 87 -1.40 -4.97 17.91
C VAL A 87 -0.99 -6.29 18.58
N GLY A 88 -1.71 -6.79 19.58
CA GLY A 88 -1.51 -8.13 20.11
C GLY A 88 -2.25 -9.21 19.30
N ASN A 89 -1.92 -10.47 19.56
CA ASN A 89 -2.53 -11.67 18.98
C ASN A 89 -2.61 -11.75 17.44
N GLY A 90 -1.86 -10.93 16.70
CA GLY A 90 -1.87 -10.93 15.22
C GLY A 90 -3.00 -10.12 14.58
N ALA A 91 -3.64 -9.18 15.28
CA ALA A 91 -4.66 -8.32 14.69
C ALA A 91 -4.12 -7.48 13.50
N VAL A 92 -2.93 -6.89 13.64
CA VAL A 92 -2.25 -6.18 12.53
C VAL A 92 -1.94 -7.12 11.37
N SER A 93 -1.44 -8.33 11.63
CA SER A 93 -1.12 -9.27 10.55
C SER A 93 -2.38 -9.77 9.83
N ARG A 94 -3.50 -9.92 10.55
CA ARG A 94 -4.82 -10.22 9.96
C ARG A 94 -5.38 -9.04 9.17
N ALA A 95 -5.24 -7.81 9.66
CA ALA A 95 -5.61 -6.60 8.93
C ALA A 95 -4.80 -6.45 7.64
N ILE A 96 -3.47 -6.64 7.70
CA ILE A 96 -2.60 -6.66 6.51
C ILE A 96 -3.02 -7.76 5.55
N ALA A 97 -3.26 -8.99 6.04
CA ALA A 97 -3.70 -10.09 5.20
C ALA A 97 -5.06 -9.81 4.55
N TRP A 98 -5.99 -9.18 5.26
CA TRP A 98 -7.28 -8.78 4.74
C TRP A 98 -7.14 -7.69 3.66
N VAL A 99 -6.36 -6.64 3.92
CA VAL A 99 -6.06 -5.57 2.95
C VAL A 99 -5.37 -6.13 1.71
N ALA A 100 -4.40 -7.03 1.87
CA ALA A 100 -3.72 -7.70 0.77
C ALA A 100 -4.69 -8.52 -0.09
N ARG A 101 -5.67 -9.21 0.52
CA ARG A 101 -6.71 -9.96 -0.21
C ARG A 101 -7.65 -9.03 -0.98
N VAL A 102 -8.09 -7.92 -0.39
CA VAL A 102 -8.89 -6.90 -1.09
C VAL A 102 -8.08 -6.29 -2.24
N GLY A 103 -6.79 -6.00 -2.01
CA GLY A 103 -5.85 -5.52 -3.03
C GLY A 103 -5.68 -6.51 -4.17
N ILE A 104 -5.52 -7.81 -3.88
CA ILE A 104 -5.49 -8.88 -4.88
C ILE A 104 -6.76 -8.89 -5.74
N LEU A 105 -7.93 -8.88 -5.11
CA LEU A 105 -9.21 -8.89 -5.82
C LEU A 105 -9.35 -7.65 -6.71
N LEU A 106 -9.01 -6.47 -6.19
CA LEU A 106 -9.00 -5.23 -6.97
C LEU A 106 -7.97 -5.26 -8.10
N GLY A 107 -6.79 -5.84 -7.89
CA GLY A 107 -5.75 -5.95 -8.92
C GLY A 107 -6.19 -6.83 -10.07
N VAL A 108 -6.86 -7.95 -9.75
CA VAL A 108 -7.47 -8.82 -10.77
C VAL A 108 -8.54 -8.05 -11.54
N VAL A 109 -9.42 -7.31 -10.86
CA VAL A 109 -10.47 -6.52 -11.52
C VAL A 109 -9.87 -5.37 -12.34
N ALA A 110 -8.91 -4.62 -11.81
CA ALA A 110 -8.21 -3.55 -12.51
C ALA A 110 -7.61 -4.06 -13.82
N LEU A 111 -7.00 -5.24 -13.75
CA LEU A 111 -6.36 -5.83 -14.91
C LEU A 111 -7.39 -6.39 -15.92
N LEU A 112 -8.49 -6.99 -15.46
CA LEU A 112 -9.61 -7.38 -16.34
C LEU A 112 -10.24 -6.17 -17.04
N VAL A 113 -10.51 -5.09 -16.29
CA VAL A 113 -11.02 -3.82 -16.86
C VAL A 113 -10.02 -3.29 -17.89
N SER A 114 -8.73 -3.37 -17.59
CA SER A 114 -7.68 -2.92 -18.51
C SER A 114 -7.63 -3.75 -19.79
N ILE A 115 -7.73 -5.08 -19.71
CA ILE A 115 -7.77 -5.95 -20.89
C ILE A 115 -8.97 -5.61 -21.79
N VAL A 116 -10.13 -5.39 -21.18
CA VAL A 116 -11.38 -5.09 -21.90
C VAL A 116 -11.33 -3.69 -22.52
N ALA A 117 -10.80 -2.71 -21.79
CA ALA A 117 -10.78 -1.31 -22.19
C ALA A 117 -9.57 -0.94 -23.07
N LEU A 118 -8.61 -1.87 -23.29
CA LEU A 118 -7.40 -1.59 -24.04
C LEU A 118 -7.71 -1.27 -25.51
N ASP A 119 -7.47 -0.02 -25.89
CA ASP A 119 -7.49 0.44 -27.27
C ASP A 119 -6.09 0.36 -27.88
N VAL A 120 -5.93 -0.54 -28.85
CA VAL A 120 -4.64 -0.79 -29.52
C VAL A 120 -4.35 0.26 -30.59
N GLY A 121 -5.37 0.94 -31.12
CA GLY A 121 -5.19 2.05 -32.06
C GLY A 121 -4.47 3.21 -31.38
N GLU A 122 -4.92 3.61 -30.20
CA GLU A 122 -4.28 4.68 -29.42
C GLU A 122 -2.93 4.26 -28.79
N LEU A 123 -2.75 2.97 -28.48
CA LEU A 123 -1.45 2.41 -28.04
C LEU A 123 -0.40 2.51 -29.16
N ALA A 124 -0.81 2.29 -30.40
CA ALA A 124 0.04 2.45 -31.58
C ALA A 124 0.39 3.93 -31.81
N GLU A 125 -0.57 4.86 -31.69
CA GLU A 125 -0.31 6.30 -31.87
C GLU A 125 0.56 6.91 -30.75
N SER A 126 0.40 6.45 -29.50
CA SER A 126 1.18 6.94 -28.36
C SER A 126 2.60 6.37 -28.29
N ALA A 127 2.85 5.17 -28.83
CA ALA A 127 4.17 4.54 -28.89
C ALA A 127 5.15 5.26 -29.86
N VAL A 128 4.65 6.09 -30.78
CA VAL A 128 5.43 6.94 -31.70
C VAL A 128 6.29 7.98 -30.94
N VAL A 129 6.02 8.21 -29.66
CA VAL A 129 6.80 9.11 -28.79
C VAL A 129 7.83 8.34 -27.95
N GLY A 130 8.70 7.56 -28.61
CA GLY A 130 10.06 7.26 -28.11
C GLY A 130 10.28 6.05 -27.18
N GLY A 131 9.59 4.92 -27.36
CA GLY A 131 9.79 3.70 -26.54
C GLY A 131 10.20 2.45 -27.32
N SER A 132 11.03 1.59 -26.71
CA SER A 132 11.53 0.30 -27.25
C SER A 132 10.47 -0.80 -27.46
N PHE A 133 9.18 -0.48 -27.33
CA PHE A 133 8.06 -1.38 -27.58
C PHE A 133 7.26 -1.03 -28.85
N GLU A 134 7.66 0.01 -29.58
CA GLU A 134 7.00 0.47 -30.81
C GLU A 134 6.74 -0.67 -31.81
N PRO A 135 7.70 -1.54 -32.19
CA PRO A 135 7.47 -2.58 -33.19
C PRO A 135 6.45 -3.66 -32.76
N LEU A 136 6.24 -3.83 -31.45
CA LEU A 136 5.28 -4.80 -30.89
C LEU A 136 3.83 -4.32 -31.03
N ILE A 137 3.63 -3.00 -31.10
CA ILE A 137 2.33 -2.35 -30.90
C ILE A 137 1.89 -1.63 -32.16
N THR A 138 2.78 -0.90 -32.84
CA THR A 138 2.48 -0.27 -34.12
C THR A 138 2.51 -1.32 -35.23
N PRO A 139 1.41 -1.50 -35.98
CA PRO A 139 1.43 -2.37 -37.15
C PRO A 139 2.26 -1.70 -38.25
N THR A 140 3.52 -2.10 -38.38
CA THR A 140 4.37 -1.74 -39.52
C THR A 140 4.37 -2.87 -40.54
N THR A 141 4.55 -2.54 -41.82
CA THR A 141 4.75 -3.51 -42.91
C THR A 141 6.25 -3.78 -43.08
N GLY A 142 6.62 -4.98 -43.54
CA GLY A 142 8.02 -5.37 -43.72
C GLY A 142 8.67 -6.04 -42.50
N SER A 143 10.00 -6.05 -42.43
CA SER A 143 10.78 -6.88 -41.51
C SER A 143 10.55 -6.57 -40.03
N GLU A 144 10.39 -5.29 -39.67
CA GLU A 144 10.10 -4.86 -38.29
C GLU A 144 8.71 -5.30 -37.83
N GLY A 145 7.73 -5.23 -38.75
CA GLY A 145 6.37 -5.72 -38.51
C GLY A 145 6.37 -7.21 -38.20
N VAL A 146 7.05 -7.99 -39.05
CA VAL A 146 7.14 -9.45 -38.92
C VAL A 146 7.79 -9.82 -37.59
N LEU A 147 8.89 -9.16 -37.23
CA LEU A 147 9.56 -9.36 -35.96
C LEU A 147 8.63 -9.08 -34.78
N GLY A 148 7.95 -7.93 -34.78
CA GLY A 148 7.01 -7.55 -33.72
C GLY A 148 5.87 -8.54 -33.53
N PHE A 149 5.26 -8.99 -34.63
CA PHE A 149 4.19 -9.99 -34.61
C PHE A 149 4.66 -11.35 -34.07
N VAL A 150 5.85 -11.79 -34.47
CA VAL A 150 6.44 -13.05 -34.02
C VAL A 150 6.76 -12.98 -32.53
N VAL A 151 7.42 -11.92 -32.07
CA VAL A 151 7.71 -11.74 -30.64
C VAL A 151 6.43 -11.73 -29.82
N LEU A 152 5.39 -11.00 -30.25
CA LEU A 152 4.09 -10.97 -29.57
C LEU A 152 3.42 -12.36 -29.52
N SER A 153 3.47 -13.11 -30.63
CA SER A 153 2.93 -14.47 -30.71
C SER A 153 3.66 -15.43 -29.75
N TRP A 154 4.99 -15.33 -29.66
CA TRP A 154 5.81 -16.14 -28.76
C TRP A 154 5.65 -15.74 -27.28
N LEU A 155 5.50 -14.46 -26.97
CA LEU A 155 5.15 -14.00 -25.62
C LEU A 155 3.78 -14.53 -25.21
N THR A 156 2.80 -14.45 -26.12
CA THR A 156 1.44 -14.98 -25.92
C THR A 156 1.49 -16.49 -25.66
N LEU A 157 2.24 -17.24 -26.47
CA LEU A 157 2.50 -18.67 -26.25
C LEU A 157 3.12 -18.93 -24.87
N GLY A 158 4.16 -18.19 -24.50
CA GLY A 158 4.83 -18.32 -23.20
C GLY A 158 3.88 -18.09 -22.03
N SER A 159 2.99 -17.10 -22.14
CA SER A 159 1.99 -16.82 -21.11
C SER A 159 0.92 -17.91 -20.99
N LEU A 160 0.44 -18.48 -22.10
CA LEU A 160 -0.51 -19.59 -22.09
C LEU A 160 0.13 -20.88 -21.56
N TRP A 161 1.41 -21.09 -21.87
CA TRP A 161 2.20 -22.17 -21.28
C TRP A 161 2.35 -21.99 -19.76
N LEU A 162 2.57 -20.75 -19.30
CA LEU A 162 2.64 -20.40 -17.88
C LEU A 162 1.30 -20.68 -17.16
N VAL A 163 0.16 -20.48 -17.80
CA VAL A 163 -1.16 -20.89 -17.28
C VAL A 163 -1.17 -22.40 -17.07
N ALA A 164 -0.82 -23.17 -18.10
CA ALA A 164 -0.80 -24.63 -18.03
C ALA A 164 0.14 -25.14 -16.92
N ALA A 165 1.30 -24.52 -16.73
CA ALA A 165 2.28 -24.87 -15.71
C ALA A 165 1.81 -24.62 -14.27
N VAL A 166 0.81 -23.75 -14.08
CA VAL A 166 0.33 -23.34 -12.75
C VAL A 166 -0.99 -24.03 -12.37
N LEU A 167 -1.66 -24.69 -13.33
CA LEU A 167 -2.84 -25.50 -13.06
C LEU A 167 -2.57 -26.55 -11.95
N PRO A 168 -3.62 -27.04 -11.27
CA PRO A 168 -3.47 -27.97 -10.15
C PRO A 168 -2.67 -29.23 -10.54
N PRO A 169 -1.82 -29.77 -9.64
CA PRO A 169 -1.13 -31.02 -9.91
C PRO A 169 -2.14 -32.15 -10.09
N GLU A 170 -1.84 -33.04 -11.03
CA GLU A 170 -2.68 -34.17 -11.42
C GLU A 170 -3.00 -35.13 -10.25
N ASP A 171 -2.17 -35.10 -9.21
CA ASP A 171 -2.31 -35.92 -8.01
C ASP A 171 -3.54 -35.60 -7.16
N ILE A 172 -4.20 -34.45 -7.41
CA ILE A 172 -5.43 -34.07 -6.72
C ILE A 172 -6.65 -34.81 -7.28
N PHE A 173 -6.56 -35.38 -8.49
CA PHE A 173 -7.68 -36.03 -9.18
C PHE A 173 -7.63 -37.56 -9.07
N ASP A 174 -8.81 -38.18 -9.00
CA ASP A 174 -9.00 -39.63 -9.08
C ASP A 174 -8.53 -40.15 -10.46
N SER A 175 -8.08 -41.41 -10.53
CA SER A 175 -7.49 -42.01 -11.74
C SER A 175 -8.23 -41.73 -13.07
N PRO A 176 -9.56 -41.90 -13.19
CA PRO A 176 -10.26 -41.61 -14.45
C PRO A 176 -10.33 -40.12 -14.81
N GLN A 177 -10.32 -39.24 -13.80
CA GLN A 177 -10.30 -37.78 -14.00
C GLN A 177 -8.89 -37.28 -14.36
N ARG A 178 -7.86 -37.94 -13.81
CA ARG A 178 -6.44 -37.67 -14.08
C ARG A 178 -6.10 -37.85 -15.57
N ASP A 179 -6.50 -38.96 -16.17
CA ASP A 179 -6.24 -39.25 -17.59
C ASP A 179 -6.96 -38.29 -18.53
N HIS A 180 -8.15 -37.81 -18.14
CA HIS A 180 -8.88 -36.79 -18.90
C HIS A 180 -8.18 -35.43 -18.78
N TYR A 181 -7.82 -35.04 -17.56
CA TYR A 181 -7.12 -33.78 -17.28
C TYR A 181 -5.77 -33.68 -18.02
N GLN A 182 -4.94 -34.72 -17.96
CA GLN A 182 -3.67 -34.78 -18.68
C GLN A 182 -3.84 -34.63 -20.20
N ARG A 183 -4.86 -35.29 -20.78
CA ARG A 183 -5.16 -35.18 -22.22
C ARG A 183 -5.59 -33.77 -22.61
N VAL A 184 -6.40 -33.11 -21.78
CA VAL A 184 -6.84 -31.73 -22.02
C VAL A 184 -5.66 -30.75 -21.93
N VAL A 185 -4.85 -30.83 -20.87
CA VAL A 185 -3.70 -29.92 -20.69
C VAL A 185 -2.64 -30.14 -21.77
N SER A 186 -2.26 -31.39 -22.04
CA SER A 186 -1.28 -31.70 -23.11
C SER A 186 -1.81 -31.35 -24.50
N GLY A 187 -3.10 -31.59 -24.77
CA GLY A 187 -3.78 -31.18 -25.99
C GLY A 187 -3.78 -29.66 -26.17
N PHE A 188 -4.13 -28.92 -25.13
CA PHE A 188 -4.09 -27.46 -25.12
C PHE A 188 -2.67 -26.93 -25.41
N VAL A 189 -1.66 -27.39 -24.66
CA VAL A 189 -0.26 -26.97 -24.88
C VAL A 189 0.19 -27.28 -26.30
N ARG A 190 -0.13 -28.47 -26.83
CA ARG A 190 0.21 -28.86 -28.21
C ARG A 190 -0.47 -27.96 -29.24
N ILE A 191 -1.77 -27.70 -29.11
CA ILE A 191 -2.52 -26.83 -30.02
C ILE A 191 -1.95 -25.41 -30.00
N VAL A 192 -1.76 -24.84 -28.81
CA VAL A 192 -1.25 -23.46 -28.66
C VAL A 192 0.19 -23.35 -29.19
N THR A 193 1.04 -24.34 -28.95
CA THR A 193 2.42 -24.37 -29.48
C THR A 193 2.42 -24.45 -31.01
N LEU A 194 1.55 -25.28 -31.59
CA LEU A 194 1.44 -25.42 -33.04
C LEU A 194 0.86 -24.16 -33.70
N VAL A 195 -0.18 -23.57 -33.11
CA VAL A 195 -0.86 -22.39 -33.65
C VAL A 195 -0.01 -21.13 -33.48
N LEU A 196 0.56 -20.85 -32.31
CA LEU A 196 1.32 -19.62 -32.07
C LEU A 196 2.80 -19.75 -32.38
N GLY A 197 3.44 -20.83 -31.92
CA GLY A 197 4.86 -21.09 -32.18
C GLY A 197 5.12 -21.51 -33.62
N GLY A 198 4.29 -22.44 -34.12
CA GLY A 198 4.38 -22.92 -35.51
C GLY A 198 4.08 -21.83 -36.54
N SER A 199 3.04 -21.01 -36.33
CA SER A 199 2.74 -19.90 -37.24
C SER A 199 3.84 -18.83 -37.21
N GLY A 200 4.39 -18.49 -36.04
CA GLY A 200 5.50 -17.54 -35.94
C GLY A 200 6.72 -17.98 -36.76
N ILE A 201 7.12 -19.26 -36.66
CA ILE A 201 8.22 -19.81 -37.46
C ILE A 201 7.86 -19.81 -38.95
N ALA A 202 6.65 -20.26 -39.31
CA ALA A 202 6.22 -20.31 -40.69
C ALA A 202 6.19 -18.93 -41.35
N ILE A 203 5.75 -17.90 -40.63
CA ILE A 203 5.72 -16.50 -41.11
C ILE A 203 7.14 -15.97 -41.32
N VAL A 204 8.08 -16.21 -40.37
CA VAL A 204 9.48 -15.81 -40.54
C VAL A 204 10.13 -16.50 -41.73
N VAL A 205 9.95 -17.81 -41.86
CA VAL A 205 10.53 -18.58 -42.97
C VAL A 205 9.94 -18.15 -44.30
N ALA A 206 8.63 -17.95 -44.39
CA ALA A 206 7.96 -17.47 -45.60
C ALA A 206 8.40 -16.05 -45.98
N PHE A 207 8.60 -15.17 -45.00
CA PHE A 207 9.12 -13.81 -45.22
C PHE A 207 10.56 -13.85 -45.72
N VAL A 208 11.47 -14.56 -45.04
CA VAL A 208 12.89 -14.67 -45.43
C VAL A 208 13.03 -15.29 -46.82
N LEU A 209 12.38 -16.43 -47.08
CA LEU A 209 12.43 -17.08 -48.40
C LEU A 209 11.82 -16.21 -49.50
N GLY A 210 10.72 -15.50 -49.20
CA GLY A 210 10.11 -14.56 -50.13
C GLY A 210 11.06 -13.41 -50.51
N THR A 211 11.79 -12.87 -49.53
CA THR A 211 12.78 -11.82 -49.76
C THR A 211 14.02 -12.31 -50.51
N GLU A 212 14.53 -13.51 -50.20
CA GLU A 212 15.72 -14.08 -50.85
C GLU A 212 15.44 -14.54 -52.28
N MET A 213 14.25 -15.05 -52.55
CA MET A 213 13.85 -15.53 -53.88
C MET A 213 13.44 -14.42 -54.85
N GLY A 214 13.38 -13.16 -54.40
CA GLY A 214 12.97 -12.02 -55.23
C GLY A 214 11.55 -12.17 -55.80
N LEU A 215 10.69 -12.96 -55.14
CA LEU A 215 9.30 -13.13 -55.53
C LEU A 215 8.61 -11.77 -55.38
N GLU A 216 7.94 -11.30 -56.43
CA GLU A 216 7.24 -10.01 -56.37
C GLU A 216 6.29 -9.99 -55.15
N PRO A 217 6.27 -8.89 -54.38
CA PRO A 217 5.56 -8.79 -53.09
C PRO A 217 4.04 -8.97 -53.16
N GLN A 218 3.47 -9.23 -54.33
CA GLN A 218 2.04 -9.12 -54.60
C GLN A 218 1.18 -10.27 -54.06
N VAL A 219 1.74 -11.45 -53.74
CA VAL A 219 0.93 -12.60 -53.25
C VAL A 219 1.35 -13.09 -51.86
N ILE A 220 2.66 -13.32 -51.64
CA ILE A 220 3.17 -13.73 -50.32
C ILE A 220 3.33 -12.49 -49.41
N GLY A 221 3.78 -11.37 -49.97
CA GLY A 221 3.89 -10.09 -49.26
C GLY A 221 2.54 -9.59 -48.78
N THR A 222 1.52 -9.50 -49.64
CA THR A 222 0.17 -9.05 -49.26
C THR A 222 -0.49 -9.89 -48.18
N ALA A 223 -0.39 -11.22 -48.21
CA ALA A 223 -1.00 -12.08 -47.18
C ALA A 223 -0.28 -11.96 -45.83
N ILE A 224 1.06 -11.92 -45.84
CA ILE A 224 1.87 -11.75 -44.62
C ILE A 224 1.69 -10.34 -44.07
N ASP A 225 1.76 -9.31 -44.92
CA ASP A 225 1.59 -7.90 -44.53
C ASP A 225 0.18 -7.63 -44.00
N THR A 226 -0.86 -8.27 -44.54
CA THR A 226 -2.23 -8.16 -44.00
C THR A 226 -2.33 -8.77 -42.61
N LEU A 227 -1.71 -9.93 -42.38
CA LEU A 227 -1.73 -10.61 -41.09
C LEU A 227 -0.90 -9.87 -40.04
N VAL A 228 0.32 -9.48 -40.40
CA VAL A 228 1.32 -8.85 -39.55
C VAL A 228 1.00 -7.37 -39.29
N GLY A 229 0.40 -6.69 -40.27
CA GLY A 229 -0.10 -5.33 -40.20
C GLY A 229 -1.51 -5.19 -39.61
N SER A 230 -2.16 -6.30 -39.20
CA SER A 230 -3.47 -6.23 -38.55
C SER A 230 -3.36 -5.77 -37.10
N SER A 231 -3.89 -4.57 -36.81
CA SER A 231 -4.06 -4.05 -35.46
C SER A 231 -4.96 -4.94 -34.60
N ASP A 232 -6.02 -5.49 -35.19
CA ASP A 232 -6.99 -6.35 -34.48
C ASP A 232 -6.36 -7.65 -33.99
N ILE A 233 -5.54 -8.32 -34.83
CA ILE A 233 -4.87 -9.57 -34.43
C ILE A 233 -3.84 -9.29 -33.34
N ARG A 234 -3.06 -8.20 -33.46
CA ARG A 234 -2.13 -7.78 -32.40
C ARG A 234 -2.85 -7.46 -31.10
N ALA A 235 -4.01 -6.82 -31.18
CA ALA A 235 -4.85 -6.54 -30.01
C ALA A 235 -5.36 -7.81 -29.33
N VAL A 236 -5.85 -8.77 -30.11
CA VAL A 236 -6.29 -10.06 -29.59
C VAL A 236 -5.13 -10.81 -28.93
N LEU A 237 -3.97 -10.88 -29.57
CA LEU A 237 -2.78 -11.52 -28.99
C LEU A 237 -2.33 -10.84 -27.69
N LEU A 238 -2.31 -9.51 -27.66
CA LEU A 238 -1.97 -8.75 -26.45
C LEU A 238 -2.98 -8.96 -25.32
N ARG A 239 -4.28 -9.01 -25.63
CA ARG A 239 -5.33 -9.33 -24.65
C ARG A 239 -5.20 -10.75 -24.12
N ILE A 240 -4.89 -11.72 -24.98
CA ILE A 240 -4.64 -13.12 -24.58
C ILE A 240 -3.39 -13.20 -23.70
N LEU A 241 -2.30 -12.53 -24.08
CA LEU A 241 -1.05 -12.47 -23.31
C LEU A 241 -1.30 -11.95 -21.90
N VAL A 242 -1.93 -10.78 -21.78
CA VAL A 242 -2.20 -10.13 -20.50
C VAL A 242 -3.23 -10.93 -19.68
N GLY A 243 -4.27 -11.46 -20.33
CA GLY A 243 -5.29 -12.31 -19.70
C GLY A 243 -4.72 -13.62 -19.17
N ALA A 244 -3.81 -14.26 -19.91
CA ALA A 244 -3.14 -15.49 -19.49
C ALA A 244 -2.23 -15.24 -18.27
N VAL A 245 -1.43 -14.16 -18.29
CA VAL A 245 -0.61 -13.77 -17.12
C VAL A 245 -1.49 -13.58 -15.88
N VAL A 246 -2.63 -12.92 -16.02
CA VAL A 246 -3.55 -12.74 -14.87
C VAL A 246 -4.18 -14.02 -14.41
N LEU A 247 -4.62 -14.86 -15.33
CA LEU A 247 -5.18 -16.15 -14.97
C LEU A 247 -4.14 -16.97 -14.18
N THR A 248 -2.87 -16.93 -14.59
CA THR A 248 -1.79 -17.58 -13.85
C THR A 248 -1.61 -17.00 -12.45
N VAL A 249 -1.57 -15.67 -12.31
CA VAL A 249 -1.47 -15.01 -11.00
C VAL A 249 -2.66 -15.39 -10.11
N LEU A 250 -3.88 -15.38 -10.66
CA LEU A 250 -5.09 -15.78 -9.96
C LEU A 250 -5.02 -17.22 -9.46
N ILE A 251 -4.62 -18.17 -10.32
CA ILE A 251 -4.49 -19.58 -9.94
C ILE A 251 -3.41 -19.75 -8.86
N ARG A 252 -2.26 -19.06 -8.97
CA ARG A 252 -1.22 -19.09 -7.92
C ARG A 252 -1.74 -18.54 -6.60
N LEU A 253 -2.48 -17.44 -6.63
CA LEU A 253 -3.03 -16.81 -5.44
C LEU A 253 -4.08 -17.71 -4.78
N LEU A 254 -4.99 -18.28 -5.56
CA LEU A 254 -5.97 -19.27 -5.07
C LEU A 254 -5.27 -20.49 -4.47
N ARG A 255 -4.20 -20.99 -5.10
CA ARG A 255 -3.41 -22.11 -4.60
C ARG A 255 -2.65 -21.76 -3.32
N SER A 256 -2.10 -20.54 -3.22
CA SER A 256 -1.43 -20.03 -2.02
C SER A 256 -2.38 -19.86 -0.83
N ALA A 257 -3.67 -19.64 -1.09
CA ALA A 257 -4.70 -19.58 -0.05
C ALA A 257 -5.09 -20.98 0.50
N GLY A 258 -4.63 -22.06 -0.14
CA GLY A 258 -4.72 -23.44 0.35
C GLY A 258 -6.12 -24.09 0.31
N PRO A 259 -6.23 -25.36 0.74
CA PRO A 259 -7.49 -26.10 0.83
C PRO A 259 -8.53 -25.44 1.74
N ALA A 260 -8.10 -24.55 2.63
CA ALA A 260 -8.96 -23.83 3.56
C ALA A 260 -10.02 -22.95 2.87
N VAL A 261 -9.80 -22.49 1.64
CA VAL A 261 -10.79 -21.74 0.84
C VAL A 261 -11.79 -22.67 0.13
N VAL A 262 -11.36 -23.90 -0.21
CA VAL A 262 -12.16 -24.88 -0.94
C VAL A 262 -13.03 -25.72 0.01
N TYR A 263 -12.53 -26.03 1.21
CA TYR A 263 -13.19 -26.88 2.21
C TYR A 263 -13.83 -26.10 3.37
N GLY A 264 -13.49 -24.83 3.58
CA GLY A 264 -14.15 -23.94 4.52
C GLY A 264 -14.64 -22.69 3.80
N ARG A 265 -15.86 -22.20 4.10
CA ARG A 265 -16.25 -20.84 3.68
C ARG A 265 -15.42 -19.87 4.50
N PRO A 266 -14.36 -19.25 3.96
CA PRO A 266 -13.50 -18.47 4.81
C PRO A 266 -14.23 -17.16 5.13
N ALA A 267 -14.33 -16.81 6.41
CA ALA A 267 -15.16 -15.70 6.89
C ALA A 267 -14.82 -14.33 6.26
N TRP A 268 -13.63 -14.21 5.66
CA TRP A 268 -13.17 -13.01 4.95
C TRP A 268 -13.70 -12.88 3.51
N LEU A 269 -14.11 -13.97 2.84
CA LEU A 269 -14.49 -13.93 1.42
C LEU A 269 -15.71 -13.01 1.17
N PRO A 270 -16.80 -13.09 1.95
CA PRO A 270 -17.93 -12.20 1.75
C PRO A 270 -17.59 -10.72 2.00
N SER A 271 -16.79 -10.43 3.03
CA SER A 271 -16.40 -9.05 3.34
C SER A 271 -15.44 -8.49 2.30
N GLY A 272 -14.48 -9.30 1.84
CA GLY A 272 -13.56 -8.93 0.76
C GLY A 272 -14.30 -8.63 -0.54
N LEU A 273 -15.24 -9.50 -0.95
CA LEU A 273 -16.06 -9.27 -2.14
C LEU A 273 -16.90 -8.01 -2.03
N VAL A 274 -17.61 -7.81 -0.91
CA VAL A 274 -18.45 -6.61 -0.72
C VAL A 274 -17.62 -5.33 -0.79
N ILE A 275 -16.46 -5.30 -0.12
CA ILE A 275 -15.59 -4.11 -0.14
C ILE A 275 -14.97 -3.90 -1.52
N THR A 276 -14.47 -4.94 -2.18
CA THR A 276 -13.95 -4.82 -3.55
C THR A 276 -15.03 -4.32 -4.50
N THR A 277 -16.26 -4.84 -4.43
CA THR A 277 -17.38 -4.37 -5.25
C THR A 277 -17.73 -2.92 -4.94
N LEU A 278 -17.78 -2.52 -3.66
CA LEU A 278 -18.08 -1.16 -3.26
C LEU A 278 -16.99 -0.18 -3.74
N LEU A 279 -15.72 -0.56 -3.63
CA LEU A 279 -14.59 0.21 -4.14
C LEU A 279 -14.65 0.33 -5.66
N LEU A 280 -14.99 -0.74 -6.38
CA LEU A 280 -15.15 -0.72 -7.83
C LEU A 280 -16.30 0.20 -8.26
N VAL A 281 -17.47 0.08 -7.63
CA VAL A 281 -18.62 0.96 -7.92
C VAL A 281 -18.29 2.42 -7.62
N SER A 282 -17.61 2.69 -6.51
CA SER A 282 -17.14 4.04 -6.15
C SER A 282 -16.13 4.57 -7.15
N THR A 283 -15.26 3.70 -7.67
CA THR A 283 -14.29 4.04 -8.72
C THR A 283 -14.99 4.40 -10.03
N VAL A 284 -15.96 3.60 -10.46
CA VAL A 284 -16.72 3.87 -11.69
C VAL A 284 -17.48 5.18 -11.57
N ALA A 285 -18.15 5.42 -10.44
CA ALA A 285 -18.91 6.64 -10.20
C ALA A 285 -18.00 7.88 -10.03
N GLY A 286 -16.80 7.70 -9.46
CA GLY A 286 -15.85 8.78 -9.13
C GLY A 286 -14.65 8.89 -10.07
N ALA A 287 -14.65 8.21 -11.22
CA ALA A 287 -13.48 8.12 -12.11
C ALA A 287 -13.01 9.51 -12.59
N SER A 288 -13.94 10.43 -12.87
CA SER A 288 -13.62 11.81 -13.26
C SER A 288 -12.90 12.57 -12.15
N LEU A 289 -13.39 12.47 -10.92
CA LEU A 289 -12.78 13.10 -9.73
C LEU A 289 -11.41 12.50 -9.42
N LEU A 290 -11.25 11.18 -9.54
CA LEU A 290 -9.97 10.50 -9.36
C LEU A 290 -8.95 10.99 -10.41
N ASN A 291 -9.34 11.09 -11.67
CA ASN A 291 -8.46 11.57 -12.74
C ASN A 291 -8.06 13.03 -12.55
N GLU A 292 -9.00 13.89 -12.14
CA GLU A 292 -8.69 15.27 -11.79
C GLU A 292 -7.73 15.34 -10.59
N GLY A 293 -7.96 14.50 -9.58
CA GLY A 293 -7.06 14.31 -8.45
C GLY A 293 -5.65 13.94 -8.89
N ILE A 294 -5.48 12.98 -9.79
CA ILE A 294 -4.17 12.56 -10.32
C ILE A 294 -3.53 13.68 -11.13
N ARG A 295 -4.27 14.37 -11.99
CA ARG A 295 -3.76 15.51 -12.77
C ARG A 295 -3.30 16.65 -11.87
N SER A 296 -3.89 16.78 -10.69
CA SER A 296 -3.45 17.76 -9.69
C SER A 296 -2.11 17.38 -9.04
N LEU A 297 -1.64 16.13 -9.15
CA LEU A 297 -0.38 15.68 -8.57
C LEU A 297 0.77 16.11 -9.49
N GLU A 298 1.60 17.05 -9.03
CA GLU A 298 2.70 17.64 -9.82
C GLU A 298 3.73 16.62 -10.33
N PHE A 299 3.81 15.44 -9.71
CA PHE A 299 4.72 14.36 -10.12
C PHE A 299 4.21 13.51 -11.30
N VAL A 300 2.94 13.67 -11.71
CA VAL A 300 2.40 13.00 -12.92
C VAL A 300 2.07 14.07 -13.96
N SER A 301 2.78 14.08 -15.08
CA SER A 301 2.48 15.03 -16.14
C SER A 301 1.07 14.80 -16.71
N GLY A 302 0.27 15.86 -16.84
CA GLY A 302 -1.11 15.77 -17.34
C GLY A 302 -1.21 15.05 -18.69
N HIS A 303 -0.22 15.26 -19.57
CA HIS A 303 -0.11 14.58 -20.87
C HIS A 303 0.02 13.05 -20.74
N ARG A 304 0.67 12.54 -19.69
CA ARG A 304 0.74 11.08 -19.43
C ARG A 304 -0.59 10.54 -18.94
N VAL A 305 -1.30 11.29 -18.08
CA VAL A 305 -2.65 10.90 -17.62
C VAL A 305 -3.61 10.85 -18.80
N ASP A 306 -3.54 11.83 -19.69
CA ASP A 306 -4.40 11.91 -20.87
C ASP A 306 -4.12 10.75 -21.83
N GLY A 307 -2.86 10.46 -22.12
CA GLY A 307 -2.46 9.29 -22.92
C GLY A 307 -2.89 7.95 -22.30
N MET A 308 -2.75 7.79 -20.98
CA MET A 308 -3.25 6.58 -20.29
C MET A 308 -4.78 6.49 -20.30
N THR A 309 -5.47 7.65 -20.25
CA THR A 309 -6.94 7.72 -20.16
C THR A 309 -7.56 7.33 -21.48
N ALA A 310 -6.94 7.79 -22.57
CA ALA A 310 -7.23 7.33 -23.91
C ALA A 310 -7.09 5.80 -23.94
N LEU A 311 -5.92 5.29 -23.51
CA LEU A 311 -5.55 3.90 -23.67
C LEU A 311 -6.37 2.85 -22.91
N VAL A 312 -6.68 3.12 -21.65
CA VAL A 312 -7.29 2.14 -20.73
C VAL A 312 -8.67 2.62 -20.24
N GLY A 313 -9.11 3.79 -20.71
CA GLY A 313 -10.32 4.45 -20.24
C GLY A 313 -10.18 5.02 -18.82
N GLN A 314 -11.07 5.97 -18.49
CA GLN A 314 -11.12 6.59 -17.17
C GLN A 314 -11.34 5.56 -16.04
N THR A 315 -12.17 4.55 -16.30
CA THR A 315 -12.45 3.48 -15.34
C THR A 315 -11.24 2.60 -15.09
N GLY A 316 -10.42 2.32 -16.11
CA GLY A 316 -9.17 1.56 -15.96
C GLY A 316 -8.18 2.28 -15.05
N ILE A 317 -7.91 3.56 -15.32
CA ILE A 317 -7.04 4.38 -14.46
C ILE A 317 -7.57 4.46 -13.04
N GLY A 318 -8.86 4.79 -12.87
CA GLY A 318 -9.47 4.88 -11.54
C GLY A 318 -9.28 3.58 -10.75
N THR A 319 -9.44 2.42 -11.42
CA THR A 319 -9.32 1.12 -10.75
C THR A 319 -7.87 0.81 -10.37
N PHE A 320 -6.90 1.20 -11.19
CA PHE A 320 -5.48 1.11 -10.82
C PHE A 320 -5.13 2.02 -9.64
N VAL A 321 -5.66 3.24 -9.61
CA VAL A 321 -5.38 4.19 -8.53
C VAL A 321 -5.93 3.66 -7.21
N VAL A 322 -7.14 3.12 -7.22
CA VAL A 322 -7.72 2.49 -6.02
C VAL A 322 -6.95 1.23 -5.64
N PHE A 323 -6.52 0.40 -6.60
CA PHE A 323 -5.66 -0.76 -6.35
C PHE A 323 -4.35 -0.37 -5.67
N PHE A 324 -3.60 0.58 -6.24
CA PHE A 324 -2.34 1.07 -5.66
C PHE A 324 -2.57 1.79 -4.32
N GLY A 325 -3.71 2.48 -4.15
CA GLY A 325 -4.12 3.06 -2.89
C GLY A 325 -4.32 2.01 -1.79
N VAL A 326 -5.00 0.90 -2.10
CA VAL A 326 -5.18 -0.23 -1.16
C VAL A 326 -3.84 -0.90 -0.86
N LEU A 327 -2.94 -1.05 -1.84
CA LEU A 327 -1.59 -1.54 -1.59
C LEU A 327 -0.77 -0.59 -0.72
N ALA A 328 -0.89 0.73 -0.92
CA ALA A 328 -0.23 1.73 -0.09
C ALA A 328 -0.73 1.65 1.37
N VAL A 329 -2.04 1.48 1.58
CA VAL A 329 -2.61 1.21 2.91
C VAL A 329 -2.00 -0.05 3.55
N GLY A 330 -1.89 -1.14 2.80
CA GLY A 330 -1.22 -2.36 3.27
C GLY A 330 0.26 -2.13 3.61
N GLY A 331 0.96 -1.37 2.77
CA GLY A 331 2.35 -0.95 2.98
C GLY A 331 2.56 -0.11 4.23
N THR A 332 1.66 0.84 4.49
CA THR A 332 1.69 1.65 5.72
C THR A 332 1.47 0.80 6.95
N LEU A 333 0.53 -0.17 6.90
CA LEU A 333 0.31 -1.09 8.02
C LEU A 333 1.51 -2.01 8.27
N LEU A 334 2.30 -2.35 7.25
CA LEU A 334 3.54 -3.13 7.38
C LEU A 334 4.64 -2.42 8.19
N ILE A 335 4.57 -1.09 8.35
CA ILE A 335 5.54 -0.35 9.17
C ILE A 335 5.53 -0.85 10.61
N LEU A 336 4.35 -1.12 11.18
CA LEU A 336 4.22 -1.58 12.57
C LEU A 336 4.93 -2.92 12.86
N PRO A 337 4.68 -4.01 12.11
CA PRO A 337 5.40 -5.27 12.32
C PRO A 337 6.88 -5.18 11.94
N LEU A 338 7.27 -4.32 11.00
CA LEU A 338 8.70 -4.09 10.70
C LEU A 338 9.41 -3.42 11.88
N LEU A 339 8.85 -2.35 12.44
CA LEU A 339 9.38 -1.70 13.65
C LEU A 339 9.39 -2.66 14.84
N SER A 340 8.41 -3.55 14.94
CA SER A 340 8.39 -4.59 15.97
C SER A 340 9.49 -5.63 15.77
N GLY A 341 9.68 -6.12 14.54
CA GLY A 341 10.73 -7.09 14.19
C GLY A 341 12.16 -6.53 14.36
N LEU A 342 12.33 -5.22 14.21
CA LEU A 342 13.59 -4.52 14.49
C LEU A 342 13.82 -4.24 15.99
N GLY A 343 12.88 -4.62 16.87
CA GLY A 343 12.94 -4.35 18.30
C GLY A 343 12.67 -2.89 18.70
N ILE A 344 12.29 -2.04 17.75
CA ILE A 344 11.99 -0.62 17.97
C ILE A 344 10.62 -0.47 18.67
N LEU A 345 9.64 -1.29 18.28
CA LEU A 345 8.31 -1.36 18.90
C LEU A 345 7.98 -2.78 19.40
N PRO A 346 8.54 -3.19 20.56
CA PRO A 346 8.18 -4.46 21.19
C PRO A 346 6.67 -4.53 21.41
N THR A 347 6.08 -5.70 21.17
CA THR A 347 4.62 -5.88 21.23
C THR A 347 4.04 -5.49 22.58
N TYR A 348 4.77 -5.59 23.68
CA TYR A 348 4.24 -5.19 24.99
C TYR A 348 4.21 -3.67 25.18
N THR A 349 5.21 -2.94 24.68
CA THR A 349 5.36 -1.49 24.91
C THR A 349 5.04 -0.61 23.70
N ALA A 350 4.61 -1.16 22.56
CA ALA A 350 4.40 -0.38 21.34
C ALA A 350 3.34 0.75 21.48
N GLY A 351 2.29 0.59 22.29
CA GLY A 351 1.31 1.66 22.58
C GLY A 351 1.91 2.87 23.29
N PRO A 352 2.56 2.65 24.46
CA PRO A 352 3.36 3.67 25.13
C PRO A 352 4.40 4.32 24.21
N ARG A 353 5.15 3.53 23.43
CA ARG A 353 6.18 4.06 22.51
C ARG A 353 5.58 4.93 21.41
N LEU A 354 4.44 4.55 20.84
CA LEU A 354 3.75 5.34 19.82
C LEU A 354 3.21 6.67 20.39
N ALA A 355 2.65 6.64 21.61
CA ALA A 355 2.19 7.85 22.28
C ALA A 355 3.36 8.80 22.63
N LEU A 356 4.47 8.26 23.13
CA LEU A 356 5.71 9.00 23.38
C LEU A 356 6.24 9.64 22.09
N LEU A 357 6.39 8.86 21.01
CA LEU A 357 6.83 9.35 19.69
C LEU A 357 5.92 10.47 19.15
N GLY A 358 4.61 10.31 19.29
CA GLY A 358 3.65 11.32 18.88
C GLY A 358 3.77 12.61 19.68
N LEU A 359 3.87 12.52 21.01
CA LEU A 359 4.02 13.70 21.88
C LEU A 359 5.36 14.42 21.68
N ILE A 360 6.47 13.70 21.45
CA ILE A 360 7.76 14.29 21.09
C ILE A 360 7.67 15.01 19.74
N THR A 361 7.02 14.38 18.75
CA THR A 361 6.83 14.97 17.42
C THR A 361 5.97 16.24 17.50
N ALA A 362 4.92 16.25 18.33
CA ALA A 362 4.13 17.45 18.61
C ALA A 362 4.99 18.57 19.26
N GLY A 363 5.88 18.21 20.20
CA GLY A 363 6.80 19.16 20.82
C GLY A 363 7.78 19.78 19.82
N ILE A 364 8.37 18.97 18.94
CA ILE A 364 9.28 19.44 17.88
C ILE A 364 8.53 20.35 16.89
N ALA A 365 7.35 19.93 16.43
CA ALA A 365 6.52 20.72 15.53
C ALA A 365 6.07 22.04 16.17
N GLY A 366 5.72 22.01 17.46
CA GLY A 366 5.39 23.19 18.25
C GLY A 366 6.57 24.14 18.38
N ALA A 367 7.77 23.63 18.68
CA ALA A 367 8.98 24.44 18.76
C ALA A 367 9.34 25.09 17.41
N ALA A 368 9.23 24.35 16.31
CA ALA A 368 9.44 24.86 14.96
C ALA A 368 8.39 25.91 14.52
N ALA A 369 7.27 26.00 15.25
CA ALA A 369 6.19 26.94 15.04
C ALA A 369 6.21 28.12 16.03
N ASP A 370 7.31 28.31 16.76
CA ASP A 370 7.46 29.31 17.82
C ASP A 370 6.37 29.21 18.91
N ALA A 371 5.90 27.98 19.19
CA ALA A 371 4.95 27.77 20.28
C ALA A 371 5.58 28.18 21.62
N PRO A 372 4.78 28.71 22.57
CA PRO A 372 5.30 29.09 23.88
C PRO A 372 6.04 27.93 24.54
N SER A 373 7.23 28.19 25.10
CA SER A 373 8.07 27.17 25.76
C SER A 373 7.32 26.29 26.77
N PRO A 374 6.36 26.82 27.58
CA PRO A 374 5.56 25.96 28.46
C PRO A 374 4.75 24.89 27.73
N VAL A 375 4.28 25.15 26.51
CA VAL A 375 3.54 24.18 25.68
C VAL A 375 4.50 23.10 25.18
N VAL A 376 5.67 23.48 24.67
CA VAL A 376 6.70 22.55 24.20
C VAL A 376 7.20 21.66 25.35
N PHE A 377 7.56 22.24 26.49
CA PHE A 377 7.98 21.49 27.68
C PHE A 377 6.87 20.59 28.21
N GLY A 378 5.62 21.08 28.23
CA GLY A 378 4.46 20.29 28.63
C GLY A 378 4.27 19.05 27.75
N THR A 379 4.45 19.16 26.43
CA THR A 379 4.35 18.00 25.52
C THR A 379 5.44 16.96 25.76
N VAL A 380 6.70 17.38 25.96
CA VAL A 380 7.83 16.47 26.23
C VAL A 380 7.71 15.79 27.59
N VAL A 381 7.38 16.56 28.63
CA VAL A 381 7.15 16.02 29.99
C VAL A 381 5.96 15.07 30.00
N GLY A 382 4.85 15.45 29.35
CA GLY A 382 3.70 14.57 29.18
C GLY A 382 4.06 13.27 28.45
N ALA A 383 4.97 13.33 27.47
CA ALA A 383 5.48 12.16 26.75
C ALA A 383 6.21 11.20 27.70
N ILE A 384 7.11 11.72 28.54
CA ILE A 384 7.89 10.95 29.51
C ILE A 384 6.98 10.31 30.58
N ILE A 385 6.01 11.06 31.11
CA ILE A 385 5.05 10.52 32.09
C ILE A 385 4.20 9.42 31.44
N ALA A 386 3.68 9.65 30.24
CA ALA A 386 2.86 8.67 29.53
C ALA A 386 3.64 7.39 29.22
N TRP A 387 4.94 7.50 28.94
CA TRP A 387 5.84 6.36 28.79
C TRP A 387 6.02 5.60 30.10
N ASP A 388 6.46 6.27 31.16
CA ASP A 388 6.79 5.69 32.47
C ASP A 388 5.60 4.92 33.07
N VAL A 389 4.43 5.58 33.13
CA VAL A 389 3.20 4.98 33.68
C VAL A 389 2.77 3.74 32.89
N ALA A 390 2.97 3.76 31.58
CA ALA A 390 2.46 2.72 30.71
C ALA A 390 3.45 1.57 30.48
N GLU A 391 4.75 1.82 30.61
CA GLU A 391 5.78 0.79 30.75
C GLU A 391 5.59 0.04 32.06
N HIS A 392 5.44 0.76 33.18
CA HIS A 392 5.17 0.16 34.49
C HIS A 392 3.90 -0.70 34.48
N GLY A 393 2.82 -0.20 33.86
CA GLY A 393 1.59 -0.98 33.68
C GLY A 393 1.75 -2.21 32.78
N ALA A 394 2.61 -2.15 31.76
CA ALA A 394 2.89 -3.28 30.88
C ALA A 394 3.71 -4.37 31.59
N GLU A 395 4.70 -4.00 32.40
CA GLU A 395 5.48 -4.92 33.24
C GLU A 395 4.60 -5.62 34.28
N LEU A 396 3.76 -4.87 34.99
CA LEU A 396 2.76 -5.42 35.92
C LEU A 396 1.84 -6.43 35.21
N THR A 397 1.40 -6.14 34.00
CA THR A 397 0.52 -7.05 33.23
C THR A 397 1.27 -8.32 32.78
N ALA A 398 2.57 -8.23 32.46
CA ALA A 398 3.40 -9.36 32.07
C ALA A 398 3.72 -10.31 33.24
N ASP A 399 3.89 -9.77 34.45
CA ASP A 399 4.05 -10.56 35.68
C ASP A 399 2.72 -11.22 36.14
N VAL A 400 1.58 -10.65 35.75
CA VAL A 400 0.21 -11.01 36.20
C VAL A 400 -0.47 -12.08 35.32
N GLY A 401 0.27 -13.08 34.87
CA GLY A 401 -0.32 -14.37 34.46
C GLY A 401 -1.15 -15.07 35.56
N ARG A 402 -1.22 -14.49 36.78
CA ARG A 402 -2.02 -14.91 37.93
C ARG A 402 -2.68 -13.66 38.55
N THR A 403 -4.02 -13.59 38.49
CA THR A 403 -4.97 -12.62 39.08
C THR A 403 -4.42 -11.33 39.73
N PRO A 404 -4.86 -10.12 39.28
CA PRO A 404 -4.32 -8.85 39.76
C PRO A 404 -4.75 -8.56 41.21
N ALA A 405 -3.77 -8.33 42.08
CA ALA A 405 -4.02 -8.11 43.50
C ALA A 405 -3.98 -6.63 43.95
N HIS A 406 -3.37 -5.68 43.22
CA HIS A 406 -3.11 -4.33 43.76
C HIS A 406 -3.26 -3.19 42.74
N ARG A 407 -4.49 -2.75 42.46
CA ARG A 407 -4.78 -1.50 41.70
C ARG A 407 -4.25 -0.23 42.37
N GLU A 408 -3.97 -0.30 43.67
CA GLU A 408 -3.49 0.83 44.47
C GLU A 408 -2.03 1.22 44.14
N GLY A 409 -1.18 0.24 43.78
CA GLY A 409 0.21 0.49 43.40
C GLY A 409 0.37 1.25 42.07
N GLU A 410 -0.47 0.93 41.08
CA GLU A 410 -0.52 1.63 39.78
C GLU A 410 -0.86 3.11 39.96
N LEU A 411 -1.82 3.43 40.84
CA LEU A 411 -2.25 4.80 41.11
C LEU A 411 -1.19 5.61 41.86
N ILE A 412 -0.48 4.98 42.80
CA ILE A 412 0.63 5.62 43.53
C ILE A 412 1.79 5.92 42.59
N HIS A 413 2.15 4.98 41.70
CA HIS A 413 3.20 5.19 40.71
C HIS A 413 2.81 6.29 39.69
N ALA A 414 1.58 6.25 39.16
CA ALA A 414 1.08 7.30 38.28
C ALA A 414 1.04 8.68 38.95
N GLY A 415 0.63 8.75 40.22
CA GLY A 415 0.70 9.96 41.02
C GLY A 415 2.13 10.47 41.21
N GLY A 416 3.09 9.57 41.48
CA GLY A 416 4.52 9.88 41.59
C GLY A 416 5.13 10.39 40.28
N ALA A 417 4.80 9.77 39.15
CA ALA A 417 5.24 10.19 37.82
C ALA A 417 4.70 11.58 37.46
N LEU A 418 3.42 11.85 37.75
CA LEU A 418 2.80 13.17 37.56
C LEU A 418 3.46 14.26 38.41
N LEU A 419 3.74 13.98 39.69
CA LEU A 419 4.41 14.94 40.58
C LEU A 419 5.84 15.23 40.13
N THR A 420 6.59 14.19 39.75
CA THR A 420 7.97 14.33 39.27
C THR A 420 8.01 15.13 37.97
N GLY A 421 7.16 14.77 37.01
CA GLY A 421 7.07 15.49 35.74
C GLY A 421 6.58 16.94 35.91
N GLY A 422 5.60 17.19 36.78
CA GLY A 422 5.16 18.55 37.13
C GLY A 422 6.29 19.39 37.73
N GLY A 423 7.11 18.80 38.61
CA GLY A 423 8.31 19.44 39.15
C GLY A 423 9.36 19.77 38.07
N VAL A 424 9.62 18.83 37.16
CA VAL A 424 10.52 19.03 36.01
C VAL A 424 10.00 20.14 35.08
N MET A 425 8.70 20.18 34.80
CA MET A 425 8.08 21.22 33.97
C MET A 425 8.24 22.61 34.59
N ILE A 426 7.95 22.76 35.90
CA ILE A 426 8.14 24.02 36.62
C ILE A 426 9.61 24.43 36.61
N GLY A 427 10.53 23.47 36.81
CA GLY A 427 11.98 23.69 36.74
C GLY A 427 12.43 24.16 35.36
N LEU A 428 11.96 23.54 34.28
CA LEU A 428 12.28 23.93 32.90
C LEU A 428 11.76 25.34 32.58
N ILE A 429 10.54 25.67 33.03
CA ILE A 429 9.98 27.02 32.87
C ILE A 429 10.83 28.04 33.64
N ALA A 430 11.18 27.75 34.90
CA ALA A 430 11.99 28.63 35.73
C ALA A 430 13.40 28.84 35.14
N VAL A 431 14.02 27.79 34.60
CA VAL A 431 15.31 27.86 33.91
C VAL A 431 15.18 28.68 32.63
N ASN A 432 14.14 28.47 31.82
CA ASN A 432 13.91 29.23 30.60
C ASN A 432 13.70 30.73 30.87
N GLU A 433 12.89 31.07 31.88
CA GLU A 433 12.69 32.46 32.34
C GLU A 433 13.99 33.08 32.87
N PHE A 434 14.80 32.29 33.60
CA PHE A 434 16.11 32.74 34.10
C PHE A 434 17.11 32.97 32.97
N LEU A 435 17.10 32.11 31.94
CA LEU A 435 17.99 32.19 30.79
C LEU A 435 17.53 33.20 29.73
N PHE A 436 16.27 33.66 29.75
CA PHE A 436 15.73 34.62 28.77
C PHE A 436 16.48 35.96 28.75
N ASN A 437 17.13 36.32 29.85
CA ASN A 437 17.97 37.53 29.98
C ASN A 437 19.47 37.27 29.78
N VAL A 438 19.87 36.04 29.44
CA VAL A 438 21.26 35.68 29.21
C VAL A 438 21.50 35.69 27.70
N GLN A 439 22.25 36.69 27.22
CA GLN A 439 22.70 36.71 25.82
C GLN A 439 23.65 35.53 25.58
N ILE A 440 23.19 34.55 24.80
CA ILE A 440 23.99 33.41 24.37
C ILE A 440 24.90 33.92 23.24
N GLY A 441 26.21 33.99 23.48
CA GLY A 441 27.20 34.27 22.43
C GLY A 441 27.20 33.19 21.33
N GLU A 442 27.76 33.46 20.16
CA GLU A 442 27.71 32.57 18.98
C GLU A 442 28.20 31.12 19.27
N ASP A 443 29.13 30.94 20.22
CA ASP A 443 29.62 29.61 20.67
C ASP A 443 28.63 28.83 21.58
N GLY A 444 27.67 29.53 22.18
CA GLY A 444 26.68 28.95 23.09
C GLY A 444 25.57 28.18 22.37
N ALA A 445 25.25 28.52 21.13
CA ALA A 445 24.24 27.78 20.33
C ALA A 445 24.69 26.35 20.01
N LEU A 446 25.97 26.15 19.65
CA LEU A 446 26.59 24.83 19.48
C LEU A 446 26.61 24.02 20.78
N THR A 447 26.79 24.69 21.92
CA THR A 447 26.79 24.06 23.24
C THR A 447 25.39 23.60 23.67
N VAL A 448 24.35 24.39 23.38
CA VAL A 448 22.95 24.03 23.64
C VAL A 448 22.48 22.90 22.72
N VAL A 449 22.81 22.95 21.43
CA VAL A 449 22.53 21.86 20.49
C VAL A 449 23.30 20.59 20.88
N GLY A 450 24.57 20.71 21.29
CA GLY A 450 25.38 19.61 21.79
C GLY A 450 24.79 18.97 23.04
N LEU A 451 24.35 19.77 24.02
CA LEU A 451 23.67 19.29 25.23
C LEU A 451 22.32 18.64 24.93
N ALA A 452 21.54 19.17 23.98
CA ALA A 452 20.29 18.56 23.55
C ALA A 452 20.52 17.21 22.85
N VAL A 453 21.52 17.12 21.97
CA VAL A 453 21.92 15.86 21.32
C VAL A 453 22.43 14.84 22.36
N ILE A 454 23.26 15.26 23.32
CA ILE A 454 23.73 14.40 24.41
C ILE A 454 22.57 13.93 25.28
N ALA A 455 21.62 14.81 25.62
CA ALA A 455 20.43 14.44 26.38
C ALA A 455 19.54 13.45 25.63
N ILE A 456 19.35 13.63 24.31
CA ILE A 456 18.63 12.68 23.45
C ILE A 456 19.36 11.33 23.38
N VAL A 457 20.69 11.32 23.25
CA VAL A 457 21.51 10.09 23.24
C VAL A 457 21.44 9.39 24.59
N ILE A 458 21.51 10.13 25.72
CA ILE A 458 21.39 9.56 27.06
C ILE A 458 19.99 8.98 27.28
N LEU A 459 18.93 9.68 26.89
CA LEU A 459 17.56 9.16 26.93
C LEU A 459 17.43 7.90 26.07
N ALA A 460 17.94 7.91 24.84
CA ALA A 460 17.91 6.75 23.94
C ALA A 460 18.72 5.54 24.47
N VAL A 461 19.81 5.78 25.20
CA VAL A 461 20.60 4.72 25.86
C VAL A 461 19.89 4.20 27.11
N LEU A 462 19.27 5.08 27.90
CA LEU A 462 18.52 4.69 29.09
C LEU A 462 17.26 3.87 28.75
N PHE A 463 16.58 4.19 27.65
CA PHE A 463 15.40 3.44 27.18
C PHE A 463 15.72 2.16 26.39
N ARG A 464 17.01 1.79 26.29
CA ARG A 464 17.46 0.55 25.62
C ARG A 464 17.64 -0.62 26.59
N ASN A 465 17.80 -0.34 27.88
CA ASN A 465 17.74 -1.32 28.96
C ASN A 465 16.33 -1.37 29.52
#